data_AF-A0A952EZ00-F1
#
_entry.id   AF-A0A952EZ00-F1
#
_cell.length_a   1.000
_cell.length_b   1.000
_cell.length_c   1.000
_cell.angle_alpha   90.00
_cell.angle_beta   90.00
_cell.angle_gamma   90.00
#
_symmetry.space_group_name_H-M   'P 1'
#
loop_
_entity.id
_entity.type
_entity.pdbx_description
1 polymer ?
#
loop_
_entity_poly.entity_id
_entity_poly.type
_entity_poly.pdbx_seq_one_letter_code
_entity_poly.pdbx_strand_id
1 'polypeptide(L)'
;MSDRTVRRFVEGLLRGQSTERARPDDFEADQMKTAIELRAARLGSDAPREDFVSDLHRRLAAELSDDTTPVDHPRWAPRRRQVVIGGSVAAASAAAGLVVGRNLLAPNAVQQASPPTQEELEPNAGTWQAVGASADLPPGGSLAFDFGSVNGFVHRTDA
;
A
#
# COMPACT_ATOMS: atom_id res chain seq x y z
N MET A 1 24.13 -0.88 -21.55
CA MET A 1 23.32 -1.67 -22.50
C MET A 1 23.68 -1.19 -23.91
N SER A 2 22.91 -1.54 -24.96
CA SER A 2 23.12 -0.88 -26.27
C SER A 2 22.10 0.24 -26.42
N ASP A 3 22.46 1.33 -27.10
CA ASP A 3 21.57 2.47 -27.37
C ASP A 3 20.23 2.04 -28.01
N ARG A 4 20.29 1.03 -28.89
CA ARG A 4 19.10 0.41 -29.50
C ARG A 4 18.19 -0.26 -28.45
N THR A 5 18.77 -0.86 -27.42
CA THR A 5 18.03 -1.50 -26.34
C THR A 5 17.35 -0.46 -25.46
N VAL A 6 18.03 0.64 -25.15
CA VAL A 6 17.47 1.78 -24.39
C VAL A 6 16.31 2.40 -25.16
N ARG A 7 16.48 2.66 -26.47
CA ARG A 7 15.41 3.17 -27.31
C ARG A 7 14.20 2.24 -27.34
N ARG A 8 14.41 0.93 -27.49
CA ARG A 8 13.32 -0.06 -27.46
C ARG A 8 12.61 -0.09 -26.10
N PHE A 9 13.36 0.03 -25.00
CA PHE A 9 12.79 0.14 -23.66
C PHE A 9 11.91 1.38 -23.53
N VAL A 10 12.42 2.54 -23.95
CA VAL A 10 11.69 3.82 -23.89
C VAL A 10 10.43 3.77 -24.77
N GLU A 11 10.52 3.28 -26.01
CA GLU A 11 9.36 3.14 -26.90
C GLU A 11 8.31 2.17 -26.35
N GLY A 12 8.73 1.01 -25.82
CA GLY A 12 7.83 0.04 -25.18
C GLY A 12 7.16 0.63 -23.94
N LEU A 13 7.93 1.34 -23.12
CA LEU A 13 7.45 2.04 -21.94
C LEU A 13 6.37 3.05 -22.32
N LEU A 14 6.62 3.93 -23.29
CA LEU A 14 5.66 4.95 -23.72
C LEU A 14 4.39 4.36 -24.36
N ARG A 15 4.48 3.16 -24.95
CA ARG A 15 3.32 2.40 -25.48
C ARG A 15 2.54 1.64 -24.41
N GLY A 16 2.92 1.75 -23.14
CA GLY A 16 2.25 1.05 -22.05
C GLY A 16 2.58 -0.43 -21.96
N GLN A 17 3.60 -0.91 -22.68
CA GLN A 17 4.03 -2.30 -22.65
C GLN A 17 4.83 -2.60 -21.38
N SER A 18 4.84 -3.87 -20.97
CA SER A 18 5.74 -4.36 -19.93
C SER A 18 7.17 -4.30 -20.45
N THR A 19 8.05 -3.65 -19.70
CA THR A 19 9.46 -3.56 -20.04
C THR A 19 10.21 -4.76 -19.46
N GLU A 20 11.16 -5.30 -20.23
CA GLU A 20 12.01 -6.40 -19.80
C GLU A 20 13.02 -5.95 -18.74
N ARG A 21 13.60 -6.90 -17.99
CA ARG A 21 14.67 -6.60 -17.02
C ARG A 21 15.86 -5.95 -17.72
N ALA A 22 16.23 -4.75 -17.26
CA ALA A 22 17.35 -3.97 -17.78
C ALA A 22 18.48 -3.87 -16.73
N ARG A 23 19.72 -3.70 -17.19
CA ARG A 23 20.91 -3.37 -16.38
C ARG A 23 21.62 -2.17 -17.01
N PRO A 24 21.08 -0.95 -16.83
CA PRO A 24 21.64 0.25 -17.42
C PRO A 24 22.94 0.68 -16.72
N ASP A 25 23.79 1.40 -17.44
CA ASP A 25 24.81 2.26 -16.83
C ASP A 25 24.19 3.59 -16.33
N ASP A 26 24.97 4.45 -15.68
CA ASP A 26 24.45 5.67 -15.06
C ASP A 26 23.78 6.62 -16.07
N PHE A 27 24.36 6.75 -17.27
CA PHE A 27 23.83 7.62 -18.32
C PHE A 27 22.55 7.05 -18.93
N GLU A 28 22.49 5.75 -19.15
CA GLU A 28 21.28 5.06 -19.58
C GLU A 28 20.18 5.10 -18.51
N ALA A 29 20.55 5.01 -17.22
CA ALA A 29 19.62 5.08 -16.10
C ALA A 29 18.94 6.44 -16.03
N ASP A 30 19.68 7.53 -16.24
CA ASP A 30 19.13 8.89 -16.30
C ASP A 30 18.08 9.03 -17.43
N GLN A 31 18.39 8.51 -18.63
CA GLN A 31 17.43 8.51 -19.74
C GLN A 31 16.17 7.70 -19.44
N MET A 32 16.35 6.51 -18.84
CA MET A 32 15.23 5.65 -18.45
C MET A 32 14.38 6.31 -17.36
N LYS A 33 14.99 6.99 -16.39
CA LYS A 33 14.30 7.74 -15.34
C LYS A 33 13.45 8.85 -15.92
N THR A 34 14.00 9.68 -16.81
CA THR A 34 13.23 10.72 -17.50
C THR A 34 12.04 10.14 -18.28
N ALA A 35 12.23 9.00 -18.96
CA ALA A 35 11.13 8.34 -19.67
C ALA A 35 10.02 7.83 -18.73
N ILE A 36 10.37 7.34 -17.54
CA ILE A 36 9.42 6.94 -16.50
C ILE A 36 8.63 8.16 -15.99
N GLU A 37 9.32 9.27 -15.70
CA GLU A 37 8.69 10.51 -15.25
C GLU A 37 7.69 11.05 -16.28
N LEU A 38 8.08 11.07 -17.57
CA LEU A 38 7.19 11.47 -18.67
C LEU A 38 5.97 10.56 -18.79
N ARG A 39 6.14 9.24 -18.58
CA ARG A 39 5.00 8.31 -18.59
C ARG A 39 4.09 8.53 -17.39
N ALA A 40 4.65 8.71 -16.19
CA ALA A 40 3.87 8.96 -14.98
C ALA A 40 3.07 10.27 -15.07
N ALA A 41 3.64 11.31 -15.68
CA ALA A 41 2.96 12.60 -15.88
C ALA A 41 1.77 12.54 -16.87
N ARG A 42 1.61 11.44 -17.64
CA ARG A 42 0.50 11.32 -18.59
C ARG A 42 -0.82 11.08 -17.85
N LEU A 43 -1.80 11.94 -18.11
CA LEU A 43 -3.15 11.87 -17.53
C LEU A 43 -3.74 10.46 -17.67
N GLY A 44 -4.13 9.86 -16.55
CA GLY A 44 -4.68 8.50 -16.49
C GLY A 44 -3.66 7.38 -16.32
N SER A 45 -2.35 7.66 -16.26
CA SER A 45 -1.32 6.62 -16.05
C SER A 45 -1.32 6.04 -14.63
N ASP A 46 -1.82 6.80 -13.67
CA ASP A 46 -1.94 6.36 -12.27
C ASP A 46 -3.27 5.63 -11.97
N ALA A 47 -4.20 5.62 -12.93
CA ALA A 47 -5.48 4.95 -12.77
C ALA A 47 -5.30 3.42 -12.94
N PRO A 48 -5.72 2.61 -11.96
CA PRO A 48 -5.77 1.16 -12.14
C PRO A 48 -6.70 0.78 -13.31
N ARG A 49 -6.43 -0.36 -13.95
CA ARG A 49 -7.31 -0.89 -15.01
C ARG A 49 -8.64 -1.34 -14.39
N GLU A 50 -9.76 -1.06 -15.06
CA GLU A 50 -11.10 -1.40 -14.58
C GLU A 50 -11.29 -2.91 -14.35
N ASP A 51 -10.75 -3.73 -15.24
CA ASP A 51 -10.79 -5.20 -15.11
C ASP A 51 -10.08 -5.67 -13.84
N PHE A 52 -8.94 -5.06 -13.51
CA PHE A 52 -8.18 -5.38 -12.30
C PHE A 52 -8.96 -5.00 -11.05
N VAL A 53 -9.59 -3.82 -11.03
CA VAL A 53 -10.44 -3.39 -9.90
C VAL A 53 -11.61 -4.34 -9.72
N SER A 54 -12.25 -4.74 -10.82
CA SER A 54 -13.37 -5.69 -10.83
C SER A 54 -12.95 -7.07 -10.32
N ASP A 55 -11.81 -7.58 -10.77
CA ASP A 55 -11.24 -8.85 -10.32
C ASP A 55 -10.83 -8.81 -8.84
N LEU A 56 -10.26 -7.68 -8.39
CA LEU A 56 -9.89 -7.46 -6.99
C LEU A 56 -11.14 -7.44 -6.09
N HIS A 57 -12.19 -6.71 -6.49
CA HIS A 57 -13.46 -6.71 -5.78
C HIS A 57 -14.06 -8.12 -5.67
N ARG A 58 -14.07 -8.88 -6.77
CA ARG A 58 -14.55 -10.27 -6.76
C ARG A 58 -13.75 -11.14 -5.79
N ARG A 59 -12.43 -11.01 -5.79
CA ARG A 59 -11.55 -11.79 -4.91
C ARG A 59 -11.74 -11.43 -3.44
N LEU A 60 -11.78 -10.14 -3.10
CA LEU A 60 -12.00 -9.68 -1.73
C LEU A 60 -13.39 -10.09 -1.22
N ALA A 61 -14.41 -10.03 -2.06
CA ALA A 61 -15.74 -10.50 -1.71
C ALA A 61 -15.75 -12.01 -1.43
N ALA A 62 -15.01 -12.80 -2.20
CA ALA A 62 -14.87 -14.24 -1.95
C ALA A 62 -14.14 -14.51 -0.63
N GLU A 63 -12.98 -13.88 -0.38
CA GLU A 63 -12.20 -14.07 0.86
C GLU A 63 -12.98 -13.63 2.11
N LEU A 64 -13.75 -12.53 2.03
CA LEU A 64 -14.60 -12.07 3.13
C LEU A 64 -15.84 -12.95 3.36
N SER A 65 -16.34 -13.62 2.32
CA SER A 65 -17.45 -14.58 2.43
C SER A 65 -16.98 -15.95 2.96
N ASP A 66 -15.74 -16.34 2.62
CA ASP A 66 -15.12 -17.61 3.00
C ASP A 66 -14.63 -17.65 4.46
N ASP A 67 -14.82 -16.58 5.24
CA ASP A 67 -14.60 -16.55 6.72
C ASP A 67 -15.54 -17.53 7.49
N THR A 68 -16.26 -18.40 6.77
CA THR A 68 -17.06 -19.53 7.28
C THR A 68 -16.51 -20.92 6.93
N THR A 69 -15.46 -21.09 6.11
CA THR A 69 -14.87 -22.43 5.88
C THR A 69 -13.33 -22.42 5.75
N PRO A 70 -12.60 -23.36 6.39
CA PRO A 70 -11.14 -23.40 6.30
C PRO A 70 -10.71 -23.94 4.93
N VAL A 71 -10.02 -23.10 4.16
CA VAL A 71 -9.48 -23.47 2.83
C VAL A 71 -8.05 -24.00 2.97
N ASP A 72 -7.81 -25.22 2.49
CA ASP A 72 -6.49 -25.85 2.43
C ASP A 72 -5.65 -25.19 1.31
N HIS A 73 -4.67 -24.35 1.67
CA HIS A 73 -3.76 -23.76 0.69
C HIS A 73 -2.65 -24.74 0.26
N PRO A 74 -2.36 -24.90 -1.04
CA PRO A 74 -1.27 -25.74 -1.50
C PRO A 74 0.08 -25.19 -1.00
N ARG A 75 0.84 -26.05 -0.30
CA ARG A 75 2.14 -25.73 0.30
C ARG A 75 3.18 -25.43 -0.80
N TRP A 76 3.32 -24.16 -1.17
CA TRP A 76 4.46 -23.70 -1.94
C TRP A 76 5.72 -23.82 -1.08
N ALA A 77 6.61 -24.76 -1.39
CA ALA A 77 7.85 -24.99 -0.64
C ALA A 77 8.77 -23.73 -0.66
N PRO A 78 9.12 -23.15 0.50
CA PRO A 78 9.88 -21.92 0.55
C PRO A 78 11.39 -22.16 0.38
N ARG A 79 12.05 -21.40 -0.50
CA ARG A 79 13.52 -21.36 -0.62
C ARG A 79 14.09 -20.37 0.41
N ARG A 80 14.76 -20.91 1.44
CA ARG A 80 15.81 -20.39 2.37
C ARG A 80 16.00 -18.87 2.64
N ARG A 81 15.07 -17.99 2.32
CA ARG A 81 15.04 -16.57 2.72
C ARG A 81 13.60 -16.10 2.84
N GLN A 82 12.88 -16.57 3.85
CA GLN A 82 11.61 -15.97 4.22
C GLN A 82 11.59 -15.77 5.73
N VAL A 83 11.45 -14.49 6.08
CA VAL A 83 11.17 -14.00 7.42
C VAL A 83 9.85 -14.62 7.87
N VAL A 84 9.88 -15.20 9.07
CA VAL A 84 8.72 -15.78 9.75
C VAL A 84 7.73 -14.65 10.03
N ILE A 85 6.68 -14.56 9.21
CA ILE A 85 5.41 -13.95 9.61
C ILE A 85 4.58 -15.13 10.12
N GLY A 86 4.42 -15.21 11.44
CA GLY A 86 3.71 -16.28 12.13
C GLY A 86 2.23 -16.34 11.77
N GLY A 87 1.71 -17.56 11.64
CA GLY A 87 0.35 -17.85 11.17
C GLY A 87 -0.74 -17.72 12.24
N SER A 88 -1.87 -17.17 11.77
CA SER A 88 -3.27 -17.55 11.99
C SER A 88 -3.76 -17.98 13.38
N VAL A 89 -4.62 -17.14 13.97
CA VAL A 89 -5.88 -17.56 14.61
C VAL A 89 -7.00 -16.79 13.92
N ALA A 90 -8.00 -17.51 13.41
CA ALA A 90 -9.16 -16.94 12.73
C ALA A 90 -10.00 -16.10 13.72
N ALA A 91 -10.20 -14.84 13.39
CA ALA A 91 -11.14 -13.96 14.07
C ALA A 91 -11.93 -13.22 12.98
N ALA A 92 -13.24 -13.48 12.93
CA ALA A 92 -14.16 -12.93 11.95
C ALA A 92 -14.02 -11.41 11.90
N SER A 93 -13.50 -10.91 10.78
CA SER A 93 -13.19 -9.50 10.59
C SER A 93 -14.20 -8.94 9.62
N ALA A 94 -15.23 -8.25 10.11
CA ALA A 94 -16.07 -7.42 9.25
C ALA A 94 -15.19 -6.30 8.67
N ALA A 95 -14.75 -6.48 7.42
CA ALA A 95 -13.88 -5.53 6.74
C ALA A 95 -14.66 -4.26 6.39
N ALA A 96 -14.67 -3.28 7.29
CA ALA A 96 -14.82 -1.88 6.91
C ALA A 96 -13.46 -1.40 6.41
N GLY A 97 -13.34 -1.23 5.10
CA GLY A 97 -12.09 -0.80 4.46
C GLY A 97 -11.62 0.56 4.99
N LEU A 98 -10.50 0.56 5.71
CA LEU A 98 -9.71 1.77 5.93
C LEU A 98 -9.03 2.14 4.60
N VAL A 99 -9.63 3.08 3.86
CA VAL A 99 -8.97 3.75 2.73
C VAL A 99 -7.98 4.75 3.31
N VAL A 100 -6.79 4.28 3.68
CA VAL A 100 -5.65 5.16 3.92
C VAL A 100 -5.10 5.60 2.56
N GLY A 101 -5.42 6.84 2.17
CA GLY A 101 -4.65 7.62 1.20
C GLY A 101 -4.91 7.36 -0.28
N ARG A 102 -6.02 7.89 -0.82
CA ARG A 102 -6.15 8.15 -2.27
C ARG A 102 -6.69 9.55 -2.55
N ASN A 103 -6.03 10.58 -2.03
CA ASN A 103 -6.39 11.98 -2.34
C ASN A 103 -5.27 12.81 -2.99
N LEU A 104 -4.29 12.18 -3.62
CA LEU A 104 -3.24 12.89 -4.39
C LEU A 104 -3.56 13.03 -5.90
N LEU A 105 -4.78 12.74 -6.36
CA LEU A 105 -5.11 12.64 -7.79
C LEU A 105 -6.30 13.47 -8.27
N ALA A 106 -6.81 14.41 -7.46
CA ALA A 106 -7.83 15.36 -7.91
C ALA A 106 -7.28 16.79 -7.86
N PRO A 107 -7.14 17.50 -8.99
CA PRO A 107 -7.02 18.95 -9.00
C PRO A 107 -8.43 19.53 -8.80
N ASN A 108 -8.97 19.40 -7.60
CA ASN A 108 -10.09 20.21 -7.16
C ASN A 108 -9.58 21.07 -6.02
N ALA A 109 -9.74 22.39 -6.20
CA ALA A 109 -9.37 23.40 -5.24
C ALA A 109 -9.67 22.93 -3.82
N VAL A 110 -8.65 22.93 -2.97
CA VAL A 110 -8.80 22.82 -1.53
C VAL A 110 -9.56 24.08 -1.11
N GLN A 111 -10.90 24.03 -1.19
CA GLN A 111 -11.68 24.71 -0.18
C GLN A 111 -11.13 24.09 1.11
N GLN A 112 -10.37 24.87 1.87
CA GLN A 112 -10.09 24.55 3.26
C GLN A 112 -11.46 24.45 3.92
N ALA A 113 -12.04 23.26 3.89
CA ALA A 113 -13.08 22.90 4.82
C ALA A 113 -12.44 23.12 6.18
N SER A 114 -12.95 24.10 6.93
CA SER A 114 -12.66 24.19 8.36
C SER A 114 -12.71 22.78 8.92
N PRO A 115 -11.70 22.32 9.68
CA PRO A 115 -11.73 20.99 10.24
C PRO A 115 -13.10 20.82 10.90
N PRO A 116 -13.87 19.78 10.57
CA PRO A 116 -15.13 19.54 11.26
C PRO A 116 -14.81 19.60 12.75
N THR A 117 -15.62 20.32 13.53
CA THR A 117 -15.54 20.28 15.00
C THR A 117 -15.36 18.82 15.36
N GLN A 118 -14.21 18.46 15.93
CA GLN A 118 -13.87 17.07 16.21
C GLN A 118 -14.93 16.52 17.16
N GLU A 119 -15.97 15.91 16.61
CA GLU A 119 -16.91 15.11 17.38
C GLU A 119 -16.11 13.94 17.96
N GLU A 120 -16.44 13.58 19.20
CA GLU A 120 -15.81 12.44 19.87
C GLU A 120 -15.99 11.20 18.99
N LEU A 121 -14.87 10.62 18.53
CA LEU A 121 -14.92 9.44 17.68
C LEU A 121 -15.37 8.25 18.54
N GLU A 122 -16.61 7.80 18.36
CA GLU A 122 -17.09 6.57 18.99
C GLU A 122 -16.51 5.34 18.28
N PRO A 123 -15.99 4.35 19.02
CA PRO A 123 -15.51 3.12 18.42
C PRO A 123 -16.71 2.31 17.90
N ASN A 124 -16.71 1.97 16.60
CA ASN A 124 -17.76 1.13 16.00
C ASN A 124 -17.90 -0.24 16.70
N ALA A 125 -16.79 -0.77 17.23
CA ALA A 125 -16.76 -1.93 18.11
C ALA A 125 -15.53 -1.85 19.02
N GLY A 126 -15.72 -2.07 20.33
CA GLY A 126 -14.64 -2.08 21.32
C GLY A 126 -14.54 -0.81 22.16
N THR A 127 -13.36 -0.57 22.75
CA THR A 127 -13.08 0.59 23.59
C THR A 127 -11.74 1.20 23.18
N TRP A 128 -11.66 2.54 23.18
CA TRP A 128 -10.39 3.22 22.99
C TRP A 128 -9.48 2.97 24.21
N GLN A 129 -8.26 2.50 23.96
CA GLN A 129 -7.24 2.36 25.00
C GLN A 129 -6.10 3.33 24.74
N ALA A 130 -5.67 4.04 25.79
CA ALA A 130 -4.58 5.00 25.72
C ALA A 130 -3.24 4.26 25.66
N VAL A 131 -2.52 4.42 24.56
CA VAL A 131 -1.22 3.77 24.31
C VAL A 131 -0.04 4.58 24.89
N GLY A 132 -0.19 5.90 25.00
CA GLY A 132 0.82 6.81 25.54
C GLY A 132 0.53 8.26 25.13
N ALA A 133 1.28 9.22 25.69
CA ALA A 133 1.17 10.60 25.26
C ALA A 133 2.01 10.83 24.00
N SER A 134 1.56 11.73 23.12
CA SER A 134 2.34 12.13 21.94
C SER A 134 3.70 12.75 22.30
N ALA A 135 3.82 13.33 23.50
CA ALA A 135 5.07 13.84 24.05
C ALA A 135 6.11 12.74 24.35
N ASP A 136 5.67 11.51 24.58
CA ASP A 136 6.54 10.35 24.86
C ASP A 136 7.13 9.73 23.57
N LEU A 137 6.68 10.20 22.41
CA LEU A 137 7.10 9.77 21.08
C LEU A 137 7.90 10.89 20.39
N PRO A 138 9.23 10.95 20.59
CA PRO A 138 10.08 11.86 19.84
C PRO A 138 10.06 11.53 18.34
N PRO A 139 10.44 12.49 17.46
CA PRO A 139 10.57 12.22 16.03
C PRO A 139 11.57 11.08 15.78
N GLY A 140 11.21 10.14 14.91
CA GLY A 140 11.94 8.88 14.68
C GLY A 140 11.94 7.90 15.87
N GLY A 141 11.22 8.23 16.95
CA GLY A 141 11.11 7.40 18.14
C GLY A 141 10.03 6.33 18.02
N SER A 142 10.14 5.30 18.88
CA SER A 142 9.13 4.25 19.03
C SER A 142 8.74 4.04 20.48
N LEU A 143 7.45 3.86 20.75
CA LEU A 143 6.87 3.55 22.06
C LEU A 143 6.26 2.15 22.03
N ALA A 144 6.70 1.28 22.94
CA ALA A 144 6.11 -0.05 23.13
C ALA A 144 4.85 0.04 24.00
N PHE A 145 3.88 -0.83 23.74
CA PHE A 145 2.69 -0.98 24.58
C PHE A 145 2.27 -2.45 24.71
N ASP A 146 1.60 -2.76 25.81
CA ASP A 146 1.09 -4.10 26.10
C ASP A 146 -0.20 -4.00 26.93
N PHE A 147 -1.29 -4.55 26.40
CA PHE A 147 -2.59 -4.69 27.05
C PHE A 147 -2.94 -6.17 27.31
N GLY A 148 -1.93 -7.04 27.40
CA GLY A 148 -2.05 -8.47 27.65
C GLY A 148 -2.45 -9.27 26.41
N SER A 149 -3.59 -8.96 25.80
CA SER A 149 -4.05 -9.60 24.55
C SER A 149 -3.55 -8.90 23.29
N VAL A 150 -3.14 -7.63 23.40
CA VAL A 150 -2.66 -6.80 22.30
C VAL A 150 -1.37 -6.10 22.75
N ASN A 151 -0.28 -6.36 22.05
CA ASN A 151 1.00 -5.69 22.27
C ASN A 151 1.59 -5.23 20.94
N GLY A 152 2.43 -4.21 20.98
CA GLY A 152 3.02 -3.64 19.78
C GLY A 152 3.86 -2.41 20.03
N PHE A 153 4.16 -1.70 18.95
CA PHE A 153 4.94 -0.47 18.96
C PHE A 153 4.25 0.60 18.13
N VAL A 154 4.29 1.84 18.61
CA VAL A 154 3.93 3.04 17.86
C VAL A 154 5.22 3.71 17.43
N HIS A 155 5.35 4.10 16.16
CA HIS A 155 6.50 4.83 15.64
C HIS A 155 6.06 6.16 15.06
N ARG A 156 6.83 7.23 15.31
CA ARG A 156 6.59 8.55 14.72
C ARG A 156 7.47 8.74 13.48
N THR A 157 6.85 8.76 12.30
CA THR A 157 7.54 9.08 11.05
C THR A 157 7.93 10.55 11.03
N ASP A 158 9.17 10.84 10.66
CA ASP A 158 9.59 12.20 10.35
C ASP A 158 8.86 12.64 9.08
N ALA A 159 8.19 13.79 9.16
CA ALA A 159 7.55 14.45 8.02
C ALA A 159 8.56 15.36 7.31
#